data_AF-A0A0A9FPE0-F1
#
_entry.id   AF-A0A0A9FPE0-F1
#
_cell.length_a   1.000
_cell.length_b   1.000
_cell.length_c   1.000
_cell.angle_alpha   90.00
_cell.angle_beta   90.00
_cell.angle_gamma   90.00
#
_symmetry.space_group_name_H-M   'P 1'
#
loop_
_entity.id
_entity.type
_entity.pdbx_description
1 polymer ?
#
loop_
_entity_poly.entity_id
_entity_poly.type
_entity_poly.pdbx_seq_one_letter_code
_entity_poly.pdbx_strand_id
1 'polypeptide(L)' 'MAFVVKQNGSNLTEGKVIEFVAKQVAPYKKIRKVAFVDSIPRLPSGKLLRRELRKHVTLPKSRSLL' A
#
# COMPACT_ATOMS: atom_id res chain seq x y z
N MET A 1 -6.71 -3.44 1.71
CA MET A 1 -5.26 -3.30 1.46
C MET A 1 -4.91 -1.82 1.57
N ALA A 2 -3.74 -1.49 2.10
CA ALA A 2 -3.20 -0.12 2.13
C ALA A 2 -2.00 -0.01 1.19
N PHE A 3 -1.76 1.21 0.67
CA PHE A 3 -0.58 1.55 -0.12
C PHE A 3 0.19 2.62 0.62
N VAL A 4 1.49 2.41 0.80
CA VAL A 4 2.34 3.28 1.63
C VAL A 4 3.62 3.60 0.87
N VAL A 5 3.98 4.88 0.84
CA VAL A 5 5.31 5.34 0.39
C VAL A 5 6.18 5.47 1.63
N LYS A 6 7.34 4.82 1.63
CA LYS A 6 8.31 4.96 2.73
C LYS A 6 9.11 6.24 2.56
N GLN A 7 9.47 6.85 3.68
CA GLN A 7 10.54 7.85 3.69
C GLN A 7 11.89 7.16 3.46
N ASN A 8 12.83 7.88 2.85
CA ASN A 8 14.18 7.37 2.61
C ASN A 8 14.85 6.95 3.93
N GLY A 9 15.49 5.77 3.92
CA GLY A 9 16.12 5.20 5.12
C GLY A 9 15.16 4.56 6.13
N SER A 10 13.86 4.49 5.82
CA SER A 10 12.88 3.91 6.75
C SER A 10 12.91 2.38 6.81
N ASN A 11 13.11 1.84 8.01
CA ASN A 11 12.96 0.41 8.33
C ASN A 11 11.50 0.00 8.65
N LEU A 12 10.52 0.71 8.10
CA LEU A 12 9.10 0.43 8.31
C LEU A 12 8.72 -0.92 7.67
N THR A 13 8.04 -1.78 8.41
CA THR A 13 7.57 -3.08 7.91
C THR A 13 6.05 -3.09 7.78
N GLU A 14 5.52 -4.01 6.98
CA GLU A 14 4.06 -4.20 6.83
C GLU A 14 3.39 -4.45 8.20
N GLY A 15 3.97 -5.33 9.03
CA GLY A 15 3.46 -5.64 10.35
C GLY A 15 3.36 -4.40 11.25
N LYS A 16 4.39 -3.54 11.27
CA LYS A 16 4.38 -2.29 12.05
C LYS A 16 3.24 -1.36 11.63
N VAL A 17 2.97 -1.25 10.32
CA VAL A 17 1.87 -0.42 9.80
C VAL A 17 0.52 -1.00 10.20
N ILE A 18 0.33 -2.32 10.04
CA ILE A 18 -0.91 -3.00 10.40
C ILE A 18 -1.20 -2.85 11.89
N GLU A 19 -0.20 -3.10 12.75
CA GLU A 19 -0.33 -3.00 14.19
C GLU A 19 -0.65 -1.57 14.64
N PHE A 20 0.05 -0.58 14.07
CA PHE A 20 -0.18 0.83 14.36
C PHE A 20 -1.64 1.25 14.06
N VAL A 21 -2.16 0.87 12.88
CA VAL A 21 -3.55 1.19 12.50
C VAL A 21 -4.53 0.41 13.37
N ALA A 22 -4.25 -0.86 13.67
CA ALA A 22 -5.14 -1.72 14.44
C ALA A 22 -5.38 -1.24 15.89
N LYS A 23 -4.46 -0.47 16.47
CA LYS A 23 -4.62 0.18 17.78
C LYS A 23 -5.53 1.41 17.76
N GLN A 24 -5.77 2.01 16.58
CA GLN A 24 -6.48 3.28 16.44
C GLN A 24 -7.90 3.14 15.88
N VAL A 25 -8.23 1.97 15.32
CA VAL A 25 -9.50 1.78 14.61
C VAL A 25 -10.26 0.56 15.12
N ALA A 26 -11.59 0.61 15.01
CA ALA A 26 -12.46 -0.51 15.30
C ALA A 26 -12.08 -1.76 14.47
N PRO A 27 -12.35 -2.99 14.95
CA PRO A 27 -11.91 -4.23 14.32
C PRO A 27 -12.22 -4.35 12.82
N TYR A 28 -13.38 -3.89 12.38
CA TYR A 28 -13.80 -3.97 10.97
C TYR A 28 -13.05 -2.99 10.04
N LYS A 29 -12.41 -1.95 10.58
CA LYS A 29 -11.61 -0.97 9.82
C LYS A 29 -10.13 -1.37 9.71
N LYS A 30 -9.71 -2.45 10.36
CA LYS A 30 -8.31 -2.90 10.37
C LYS A 30 -7.85 -3.24 8.95
N ILE A 31 -6.69 -2.73 8.58
CA ILE A 31 -6.02 -3.09 7.33
C ILE A 31 -5.39 -4.48 7.47
N ARG A 32 -5.47 -5.29 6.41
CA ARG A 32 -5.00 -6.69 6.40
C ARG A 32 -3.76 -6.95 5.55
N LYS A 33 -3.41 -6.00 4.68
CA LYS A 33 -2.29 -6.08 3.75
C LYS A 33 -1.76 -4.68 3.47
N VAL A 34 -0.45 -4.52 3.34
CA VAL A 34 0.23 -3.28 2.98
C VAL A 34 1.14 -3.52 1.80
N ALA A 35 0.96 -2.76 0.73
CA ALA A 35 1.91 -2.70 -0.37
C ALA A 35 2.75 -1.42 -0.24
N PHE A 36 4.07 -1.57 -0.27
CA PHE A 36 4.96 -0.44 -0.42
C PHE A 36 5.10 -0.08 -1.89
N VAL A 37 4.93 1.20 -2.21
CA VAL A 37 5.02 1.73 -3.57
C VAL A 37 5.95 2.93 -3.57
N ASP A 38 6.59 3.20 -4.71
CA ASP A 38 7.54 4.32 -4.82
C ASP A 38 6.82 5.67 -4.77
N SER A 39 5.58 5.73 -5.25
CA SER A 39 4.77 6.94 -5.24
C SER A 39 3.27 6.65 -5.21
N ILE A 40 2.49 7.64 -4.76
CA ILE A 40 1.03 7.61 -4.86
C ILE A 40 0.61 8.32 -6.15
N PRO A 41 -0.04 7.63 -7.11
CA PRO A 41 -0.35 8.20 -8.41
C PRO A 41 -1.40 9.31 -8.28
N ARG A 42 -1.11 10.47 -8.86
CA ARG A 42 -1.97 11.66 -8.84
C ARG A 42 -2.03 12.29 -10.23
N LEU A 43 -3.13 12.97 -10.53
CA LEU A 43 -3.18 13.90 -11.66
C LEU A 43 -2.23 15.09 -11.41
N PRO A 44 -1.88 15.87 -12.46
CA PRO A 44 -1.22 17.16 -12.31
C PRO A 44 -1.98 18.12 -11.37
N SER A 45 -3.31 18.01 -11.30
CA SER A 45 -4.16 18.76 -10.36
C SER A 45 -4.14 18.23 -8.92
N GLY A 46 -3.34 17.21 -8.61
CA GLY A 46 -3.19 16.62 -7.26
C GLY A 46 -4.22 15.55 -6.89
N LYS A 47 -5.27 15.35 -7.71
CA LYS A 47 -6.32 14.33 -7.48
C LYS A 47 -5.72 12.92 -7.47
N LEU A 48 -6.07 12.13 -6.46
CA LEU A 48 -5.62 10.74 -6.29
C LEU A 48 -6.22 9.80 -7.35
N LEU A 49 -5.37 9.06 -8.05
CA LEU A 49 -5.75 8.05 -9.02
C LEU A 49 -5.91 6.66 -8.38
N ARG A 50 -6.99 6.46 -7.63
CA ARG A 50 -7.28 5.16 -6.96
C ARG A 50 -7.36 3.98 -7.94
N ARG A 51 -7.75 4.22 -9.19
CA ARG A 51 -7.82 3.17 -10.22
C ARG A 51 -6.45 2.58 -10.54
N GLU A 52 -5.41 3.41 -10.60
CA GLU A 52 -4.05 2.94 -10.88
C GLU A 52 -3.51 2.10 -9.72
N LEU A 53 -3.77 2.52 -8.48
CA LEU A 53 -3.44 1.72 -7.29
C LEU A 53 -4.10 0.33 -7.31
N ARG A 54 -5.33 0.20 -7.85
CA ARG A 54 -6.00 -1.11 -7.96
C ARG A 54 -5.29 -2.08 -8.92
N LYS A 55 -4.59 -1.59 -9.94
CA LYS A 55 -3.85 -2.45 -10.88
C LYS A 55 -2.72 -3.23 -10.20
N HIS A 56 -2.12 -2.66 -9.15
CA HIS A 56 -1.09 -3.32 -8.35
C HIS A 56 -1.63 -4.52 -7.53
N VAL A 57 -2.94 -4.66 -7.38
CA VAL A 57 -3.57 -5.77 -6.64
C VAL A 57 -3.82 -6.98 -7.54
N THR A 58 -4.00 -6.75 -8.85
CA THR A 58 -4.58 -7.73 -9.78
C THR A 58 -3.56 -8.34 -10.74
N LEU A 59 -2.31 -7.89 -10.77
CA LEU A 59 -1.29 -8.50 -11.62
C LEU A 59 -0.83 -9.83 -10.98
N PRO A 60 -1.11 -11.00 -11.59
CA PRO A 60 -0.43 -12.22 -11.20
C PRO A 60 1.07 -11.97 -11.37
N LYS A 61 1.84 -12.29 -10.33
CA LYS A 61 3.30 -12.30 -10.38
C LYS A 61 3.67 -13.11 -11.62
N SER A 62 4.21 -12.47 -12.65
CA SER A 62 4.73 -13.16 -13.82
C SER A 62 5.66 -14.24 -13.28
N ARG A 63 5.24 -15.49 -13.45
CA ARG A 63 6.02 -16.67 -13.12
C ARG A 63 7.27 -16.56 -13.99
N SER A 64 8.37 -16.12 -13.40
CA SER A 64 9.69 -16.23 -14.01
C SER A 64 9.92 -17.71 -14.28
N LEU A 65 9.68 -18.13 -15.51
CA LEU A 65 10.12 -19.43 -16.00
C LEU A 65 11.57 -19.22 -16.43
N LEU A 66 12.46 -19.83 -15.65
CA LEU A 66 13.89 -20.06 -15.89
C LEU A 66 14.75 -18.82 -16.16
#